data_AF-A0A1L7XD24-F1
#
_entry.id   AF-A0A1L7XD24-F1
#
_cell.length_a   1.000
_cell.length_b   1.000
_cell.length_c   1.000
_cell.angle_alpha   90.00
_cell.angle_beta   90.00
_cell.angle_gamma   90.00
#
_symmetry.space_group_name_H-M   'P 1'
#
loop_
_entity.id
_entity.type
_entity.pdbx_description
1 polymer ?
#
loop_
_entity_poly.entity_id
_entity_poly.type
_entity_poly.pdbx_seq_one_letter_code
_entity_poly.pdbx_strand_id
1 'polypeptide(L)'
;MSKKDSQSNPLSTSLPPPSPTPPTKGTSQSTNMTDKEREIHLGFMREALAMAEYALAHSETPVGCIFVHNPSPSPSSPNPKPYIIGRGYNHTNLTFNGTRHAEFVAINQILTSCPPSSSQPYGSEVLKECDLYVTVEPCIMCASLLRQFGIRRVFFGASNEKFGGTGGVLNIQDSNGKYDSFPEERKKDGEEEGKGGMREGDYEVSGGWLREEAIVMLRRFYVQENERAPEEKRGKEGRVLRLDVEPLALENGSGKGG
;
A
#
# COMPACT_ATOMS: atom_id res chain seq x y z
N MET A 1 7.76 21.83 64.46
CA MET A 1 6.67 22.25 63.56
C MET A 1 7.18 22.26 62.13
N SER A 2 6.49 21.54 61.24
CA SER A 2 6.30 21.68 59.77
C SER A 2 7.42 22.29 58.92
N LYS A 3 8.07 21.50 58.04
CA LYS A 3 7.72 21.22 56.62
C LYS A 3 7.74 22.44 55.70
N LYS A 4 8.57 22.39 54.65
CA LYS A 4 8.18 22.64 53.25
C LYS A 4 9.31 22.19 52.29
N ASP A 5 9.20 20.95 51.83
CA ASP A 5 9.86 20.46 50.62
C ASP A 5 9.14 21.03 49.39
N SER A 6 9.90 21.58 48.44
CA SER A 6 9.38 22.00 47.14
C SER A 6 9.29 20.77 46.22
N GLN A 7 8.09 20.23 46.05
CA GLN A 7 7.80 19.24 45.02
C GLN A 7 7.49 19.98 43.70
N SER A 8 8.31 19.73 42.68
CA SER A 8 8.00 20.01 41.29
C SER A 8 7.03 18.96 40.77
N ASN A 9 5.84 19.38 40.33
CA ASN A 9 4.92 18.55 39.56
C ASN A 9 5.42 18.42 38.11
N PRO A 10 5.65 17.22 37.56
CA PRO A 10 5.66 17.06 36.11
C PRO A 10 4.20 16.98 35.62
N LEU A 11 3.85 17.88 34.69
CA LEU A 11 2.60 17.84 33.92
C LEU A 11 2.44 16.47 33.28
N SER A 12 1.43 15.72 33.72
CA SER A 12 0.94 14.52 33.03
C SER A 12 0.07 14.95 31.86
N THR A 13 0.55 14.75 30.63
CA THR A 13 -0.25 14.83 29.40
C THR A 13 -0.21 13.49 28.67
N SER A 14 -0.84 12.47 29.27
CA SER A 14 -1.18 11.26 28.53
C SER A 14 -2.49 11.50 27.76
N LEU A 15 -2.40 11.77 26.46
CA LEU A 15 -3.54 11.60 25.57
C LEU A 15 -3.90 10.10 25.55
N PRO A 16 -5.18 9.72 25.69
CA PRO A 16 -5.58 8.33 25.55
C PRO A 16 -5.27 7.85 24.12
N PRO A 17 -4.86 6.58 23.93
CA PRO A 17 -4.68 6.03 22.59
C PRO A 17 -6.00 6.13 21.81
N PRO A 18 -5.96 6.42 20.49
CA PRO A 18 -7.16 6.42 19.69
C PRO A 18 -7.81 5.04 19.78
N SER A 19 -9.13 5.04 19.99
CA SER A 19 -9.97 3.85 20.05
C SER A 19 -9.82 3.01 18.77
N PRO A 20 -9.89 1.66 18.86
CA PRO A 20 -9.76 0.78 17.71
C PRO A 20 -10.82 1.14 16.66
N THR A 21 -10.36 1.47 15.46
CA THR A 21 -11.21 1.63 14.28
C THR A 21 -11.89 0.28 13.97
N PRO A 22 -13.20 0.28 13.66
CA PRO A 22 -13.88 -0.94 13.21
C PRO A 22 -13.24 -1.46 11.91
N PRO A 23 -13.25 -2.80 11.68
CA PRO A 23 -12.68 -3.38 10.47
C PRO A 23 -13.34 -2.81 9.22
N THR A 24 -12.50 -2.51 8.23
CA THR A 24 -12.87 -1.87 6.97
C THR A 24 -13.79 -2.78 6.17
N LYS A 25 -15.05 -2.37 5.99
CA LYS A 25 -15.89 -2.87 4.89
C LYS A 25 -15.30 -2.32 3.59
N GLY A 26 -14.61 -3.14 2.80
CA GLY A 26 -14.12 -2.69 1.50
C GLY A 26 -13.03 -3.52 0.82
N THR A 27 -12.40 -4.50 1.47
CA THR A 27 -11.53 -5.45 0.78
C THR A 27 -12.37 -6.56 0.16
N SER A 28 -13.01 -6.26 -0.98
CA SER A 28 -13.57 -7.29 -1.84
C SER A 28 -12.40 -8.14 -2.36
N GLN A 29 -12.08 -9.23 -1.66
CA GLN A 29 -11.37 -10.33 -2.30
C GLN A 29 -12.25 -10.75 -3.47
N SER A 30 -11.79 -10.52 -4.71
CA SER A 30 -12.48 -11.01 -5.89
C SER A 30 -12.51 -12.54 -5.79
N THR A 31 -13.67 -13.09 -5.42
CA THR A 31 -13.82 -14.49 -4.98
C THR A 31 -13.73 -15.53 -6.11
N ASN A 32 -13.29 -15.15 -7.31
CA ASN A 32 -13.27 -16.00 -8.51
C ASN A 32 -11.91 -16.01 -9.22
N MET A 33 -10.80 -16.16 -8.50
CA MET A 33 -9.47 -16.32 -9.09
C MET A 33 -9.06 -17.80 -9.06
N THR A 34 -8.59 -18.34 -10.18
CA THR A 34 -8.08 -19.71 -10.27
C THR A 34 -6.77 -19.86 -9.50
N ASP A 35 -6.45 -21.06 -9.02
CA ASP A 35 -5.17 -21.34 -8.33
C ASP A 35 -3.96 -20.97 -9.20
N LYS A 36 -4.07 -21.15 -10.52
CA LYS A 36 -3.02 -20.81 -11.48
C LYS A 36 -2.81 -19.30 -11.58
N GLU A 37 -3.88 -18.51 -11.63
CA GLU A 37 -3.79 -17.04 -11.62
C GLU A 37 -3.21 -16.56 -10.30
N ARG A 38 -3.64 -17.16 -9.18
CA ARG A 38 -3.11 -16.84 -7.85
C ARG A 38 -1.60 -17.05 -7.78
N GLU A 39 -1.08 -18.17 -8.30
CA GLU A 39 0.36 -18.43 -8.33
C GLU A 39 1.13 -17.40 -9.17
N ILE A 40 0.54 -16.91 -10.26
CA ILE A 40 1.13 -15.84 -11.08
C ILE A 40 1.26 -14.54 -10.25
N HIS A 41 0.20 -14.14 -9.56
CA HIS A 41 0.22 -12.96 -8.70
C HIS A 41 1.20 -13.11 -7.53
N LEU A 42 1.30 -14.31 -6.94
CA LEU A 42 2.31 -14.61 -5.92
C LEU A 42 3.74 -14.49 -6.47
N GLY A 43 3.99 -14.98 -7.69
CA GLY A 43 5.27 -14.81 -8.37
C GLY A 43 5.67 -13.34 -8.53
N PHE A 44 4.73 -12.49 -8.97
CA PHE A 44 4.96 -11.04 -9.07
C PHE A 44 5.13 -10.37 -7.70
N MET A 45 4.40 -10.80 -6.68
CA MET A 45 4.59 -10.27 -5.33
C MET A 45 5.96 -10.64 -4.74
N ARG A 46 6.51 -11.82 -5.07
CA ARG A 46 7.89 -12.19 -4.69
C ARG A 46 8.93 -11.26 -5.33
N GLU A 47 8.72 -10.83 -6.57
CA GLU A 47 9.58 -9.82 -7.21
C GLU A 47 9.49 -8.46 -6.50
N ALA A 48 8.31 -8.05 -6.02
CA ALA A 48 8.16 -6.85 -5.20
C ALA A 48 8.88 -6.99 -3.83
N LEU A 49 8.83 -8.18 -3.20
CA LEU A 49 9.59 -8.47 -1.99
C LEU A 49 11.10 -8.42 -2.22
N ALA A 50 11.60 -8.90 -3.36
CA ALA A 50 13.01 -8.75 -3.72
C ALA A 50 13.42 -7.28 -3.76
N MET A 51 12.58 -6.39 -4.30
CA MET A 51 12.82 -4.94 -4.25
C MET A 51 12.81 -4.37 -2.82
N ALA A 52 11.96 -4.91 -1.93
CA ALA A 52 11.98 -4.52 -0.52
C ALA A 52 13.24 -5.00 0.21
N GLU A 53 13.80 -6.16 -0.16
CA GLU A 53 15.09 -6.62 0.32
C GLU A 53 16.23 -5.70 -0.15
N TYR A 54 16.18 -5.26 -1.41
CA TYR A 54 17.10 -4.23 -1.91
C TYR A 54 17.01 -2.93 -1.10
N ALA A 55 15.80 -2.43 -0.79
CA ALA A 55 15.65 -1.26 0.09
C ALA A 55 16.32 -1.48 1.45
N LEU A 56 16.05 -2.63 2.10
CA LEU A 56 16.62 -2.95 3.41
C LEU A 56 18.15 -2.96 3.38
N ALA A 57 18.74 -3.57 2.35
CA ALA A 57 20.19 -3.64 2.16
C ALA A 57 20.83 -2.25 1.95
N HIS A 58 20.06 -1.26 1.48
CA HIS A 58 20.50 0.11 1.27
C HIS A 58 20.04 1.07 2.39
N SER A 59 19.63 0.54 3.54
CA SER A 59 19.18 1.31 4.71
C SER A 59 18.00 2.25 4.40
N GLU A 60 17.11 1.80 3.52
CA GLU A 60 15.82 2.44 3.23
C GLU A 60 14.69 1.64 3.88
N THR A 61 13.53 2.30 4.03
CA THR A 61 12.34 1.58 4.51
C THR A 61 12.00 0.47 3.50
N PRO A 62 11.80 -0.79 3.92
CA PRO A 62 11.73 -1.96 3.03
C PRO A 62 10.36 -2.07 2.35
N VAL A 63 10.07 -1.09 1.51
CA VAL A 63 8.93 -1.06 0.61
C VAL A 63 9.47 -1.20 -0.80
N GLY A 64 8.99 -2.22 -1.50
CA GLY A 64 9.37 -2.54 -2.87
C GLY A 64 8.12 -2.72 -3.72
N CYS A 65 8.22 -2.41 -5.01
CA CYS A 65 7.14 -2.59 -5.95
C CYS A 65 7.62 -2.92 -7.37
N ILE A 66 6.71 -3.50 -8.15
CA ILE A 66 6.88 -3.71 -9.58
C ILE A 66 5.60 -3.33 -10.33
N PHE A 67 5.75 -2.86 -11.57
CA PHE A 67 4.65 -2.61 -12.50
C PHE A 67 4.68 -3.66 -13.60
N VAL A 68 3.57 -4.37 -13.75
CA VAL A 68 3.38 -5.43 -14.75
C VAL A 68 2.44 -4.93 -15.82
N HIS A 69 2.93 -4.83 -17.05
CA HIS A 69 2.13 -4.48 -18.22
C HIS A 69 1.34 -5.71 -18.69
N ASN A 70 0.04 -5.51 -18.93
CA ASN A 70 -0.88 -6.54 -19.39
C ASN A 70 -1.42 -6.20 -20.78
N PRO A 71 -0.62 -6.44 -21.84
CA PRO A 71 -0.99 -6.08 -23.21
C PRO A 71 -2.29 -6.77 -23.65
N SER A 72 -3.12 -6.04 -24.40
CA SER A 72 -4.33 -6.58 -25.00
C SER A 72 -4.01 -7.56 -26.15
N PRO A 73 -4.83 -8.61 -26.37
CA PRO A 73 -4.71 -9.50 -27.53
C PRO A 73 -4.72 -8.73 -28.86
N SER A 74 -3.89 -9.17 -29.80
CA SER A 74 -3.75 -8.60 -31.14
C SER A 74 -3.65 -9.70 -32.19
N PRO A 75 -3.99 -9.45 -33.48
CA PRO A 75 -3.80 -10.43 -34.54
C PRO A 75 -2.38 -11.02 -34.61
N SER A 76 -1.36 -10.24 -34.25
CA SER A 76 0.05 -10.69 -34.22
C SER A 76 0.45 -11.39 -32.91
N SER A 77 -0.34 -11.23 -31.85
CA SER A 77 -0.09 -11.83 -30.53
C SER A 77 -1.43 -12.12 -29.85
N PRO A 78 -2.07 -13.27 -30.14
CA PRO A 78 -3.42 -13.57 -29.66
C PRO A 78 -3.46 -13.88 -28.16
N ASN A 79 -2.35 -14.33 -27.58
CA ASN A 79 -2.22 -14.65 -26.16
C ASN A 79 -0.96 -13.99 -25.58
N PRO A 80 -0.93 -12.65 -25.49
CA PRO A 80 0.25 -11.95 -25.04
C PRO A 80 0.44 -12.21 -23.52
N LYS A 81 1.69 -12.35 -23.11
CA LYS A 81 2.03 -12.61 -21.70
C LYS A 81 2.27 -11.29 -20.96
N PRO A 82 1.86 -11.19 -19.69
CA PRO A 82 2.22 -10.05 -18.86
C PRO A 82 3.73 -10.00 -18.61
N TYR A 83 4.28 -8.80 -18.50
CA TYR A 83 5.72 -8.61 -18.26
C TYR A 83 6.00 -7.34 -17.44
N ILE A 84 7.10 -7.35 -16.69
CA ILE A 84 7.48 -6.23 -15.82
C ILE A 84 8.09 -5.10 -16.66
N ILE A 85 7.58 -3.89 -16.48
CA ILE A 85 8.08 -2.68 -17.16
C ILE A 85 8.73 -1.66 -16.22
N GLY A 86 8.50 -1.79 -14.91
CA GLY A 86 9.07 -0.89 -13.90
C GLY A 86 9.30 -1.60 -12.58
N ARG A 87 10.34 -1.18 -11.86
CA ARG A 87 10.66 -1.66 -10.51
C ARG A 87 11.01 -0.47 -9.64
N GLY A 88 10.70 -0.54 -8.36
CA GLY A 88 11.00 0.55 -7.44
C GLY A 88 11.11 0.10 -6.01
N TYR A 89 11.91 0.82 -5.26
CA TYR A 89 11.98 0.72 -3.81
C TYR A 89 12.12 2.14 -3.24
N ASN A 90 11.90 2.31 -1.93
CA ASN A 90 11.99 3.64 -1.32
C ASN A 90 13.40 4.23 -1.44
N HIS A 91 13.51 5.47 -1.92
CA HIS A 91 14.76 6.22 -2.09
C HIS A 91 14.76 7.52 -1.26
N THR A 92 13.96 7.58 -0.20
CA THR A 92 13.75 8.80 0.60
C THR A 92 15.04 9.32 1.24
N ASN A 93 15.86 8.43 1.79
CA ASN A 93 17.16 8.77 2.37
C ASN A 93 18.18 9.07 1.28
N LEU A 94 18.22 8.26 0.21
CA LEU A 94 19.16 8.42 -0.90
C LEU A 94 19.02 9.78 -1.60
N THR A 95 17.78 10.25 -1.76
CA THR A 95 17.46 11.46 -2.52
C THR A 95 17.16 12.68 -1.66
N PHE A 96 17.14 12.52 -0.33
CA PHE A 96 16.69 13.54 0.62
C PHE A 96 15.31 14.13 0.27
N ASN A 97 14.43 13.29 -0.29
CA ASN A 97 13.14 13.71 -0.78
C ASN A 97 12.05 12.74 -0.30
N GLY A 98 11.17 13.25 0.56
CA GLY A 98 10.07 12.49 1.16
C GLY A 98 9.04 11.96 0.15
N THR A 99 9.05 12.40 -1.11
CA THR A 99 8.14 11.87 -2.14
C THR A 99 8.68 10.66 -2.89
N ARG A 100 9.96 10.29 -2.70
CA ARG A 100 10.62 9.20 -3.44
C ARG A 100 10.32 7.83 -2.85
N HIS A 101 9.03 7.51 -2.80
CA HIS A 101 8.52 6.18 -2.48
C HIS A 101 8.68 5.21 -3.66
N ALA A 102 8.61 3.91 -3.38
CA ALA A 102 8.77 2.84 -4.37
C ALA A 102 7.94 3.08 -5.64
N GLU A 103 6.67 3.47 -5.49
CA GLU A 103 5.74 3.69 -6.61
C GLU A 103 6.17 4.87 -7.50
N PHE A 104 6.62 5.98 -6.89
CA PHE A 104 7.16 7.13 -7.63
C PHE A 104 8.45 6.78 -8.38
N VAL A 105 9.34 6.00 -7.74
CA VAL A 105 10.60 5.56 -8.35
C VAL A 105 10.31 4.68 -9.56
N ALA A 106 9.41 3.72 -9.44
CA ALA A 106 9.05 2.81 -10.53
C ALA A 106 8.34 3.53 -11.68
N ILE A 107 7.37 4.42 -11.39
CA ILE A 107 6.70 5.21 -12.44
C ILE A 107 7.70 6.09 -13.18
N ASN A 108 8.61 6.77 -12.46
CA ASN A 108 9.65 7.57 -13.09
C ASN A 108 10.51 6.70 -14.02
N GLN A 109 10.94 5.52 -13.56
CA GLN A 109 11.68 4.59 -14.39
C GLN A 109 10.92 4.23 -15.67
N ILE A 110 9.62 3.92 -15.59
CA ILE A 110 8.78 3.58 -16.74
C ILE A 110 8.76 4.75 -17.74
N LEU A 111 8.42 5.96 -17.28
CA LEU A 111 8.26 7.15 -18.12
C LEU A 111 9.58 7.61 -18.78
N THR A 112 10.72 7.21 -18.23
CA THR A 112 12.04 7.50 -18.83
C THR A 112 12.64 6.32 -19.61
N SER A 113 12.00 5.15 -19.60
CA SER A 113 12.47 3.95 -20.31
C SER A 113 11.74 3.76 -21.64
N CYS A 114 12.40 3.11 -22.61
CA CYS A 114 11.79 2.79 -23.90
C CYS A 114 11.31 1.32 -23.95
N PRO A 115 10.16 1.03 -24.57
CA PRO A 115 9.76 -0.35 -24.81
C PRO A 115 10.68 -1.03 -25.83
N PRO A 116 10.74 -2.38 -25.84
CA PRO A 116 11.56 -3.11 -26.81
C PRO A 116 11.23 -2.80 -28.28
N SER A 117 10.01 -2.35 -28.56
CA SER A 117 9.48 -2.08 -29.89
C SER A 117 9.59 -0.63 -30.34
N SER A 118 10.10 0.29 -29.51
CA SER A 118 10.18 1.72 -29.85
C SER A 118 11.43 2.37 -29.26
N SER A 119 11.99 3.34 -29.98
CA SER A 119 13.06 4.20 -29.46
C SER A 119 12.53 5.36 -28.62
N GLN A 120 11.22 5.57 -28.57
CA GLN A 120 10.59 6.60 -27.73
C GLN A 120 10.24 6.04 -26.35
N PRO A 121 10.34 6.84 -25.28
CA PRO A 121 9.91 6.42 -23.95
C PRO A 121 8.45 5.98 -23.92
N TYR A 122 8.08 5.17 -22.93
CA TYR A 122 6.67 4.91 -22.65
C TYR A 122 5.94 6.22 -22.38
N GLY A 123 4.77 6.40 -22.99
CA GLY A 123 3.85 7.43 -22.52
C GLY A 123 3.12 6.98 -21.25
N SER A 124 2.51 7.93 -20.56
CA SER A 124 1.80 7.70 -19.30
C SER A 124 0.61 6.73 -19.42
N GLU A 125 0.05 6.61 -20.61
CA GLU A 125 -1.08 5.75 -20.93
C GLU A 125 -0.80 4.26 -20.69
N VAL A 126 0.47 3.83 -20.75
CA VAL A 126 0.84 2.43 -20.46
C VAL A 126 0.41 2.01 -19.06
N LEU A 127 0.35 2.95 -18.10
CA LEU A 127 -0.03 2.68 -16.72
C LEU A 127 -1.50 2.23 -16.61
N LYS A 128 -2.36 2.61 -17.55
CA LYS A 128 -3.77 2.14 -17.60
C LYS A 128 -3.89 0.65 -17.88
N GLU A 129 -2.83 0.04 -18.43
CA GLU A 129 -2.73 -1.39 -18.72
C GLU A 129 -1.85 -2.13 -17.69
N CYS A 130 -1.41 -1.43 -16.63
CA CYS A 130 -0.50 -1.99 -15.64
C CYS A 130 -1.20 -2.41 -14.36
N ASP A 131 -0.75 -3.53 -13.82
CA ASP A 131 -0.98 -3.89 -12.41
C ASP A 131 0.25 -3.52 -11.59
N LEU A 132 0.03 -2.90 -10.43
CA LEU A 132 1.04 -2.68 -9.42
C LEU A 132 1.06 -3.83 -8.41
N TYR A 133 2.24 -4.34 -8.09
CA TYR A 133 2.47 -5.22 -6.94
C TYR A 133 3.39 -4.48 -5.99
N VAL A 134 2.96 -4.25 -4.76
CA VAL A 134 3.71 -3.48 -3.75
C VAL A 134 3.68 -4.19 -2.40
N THR A 135 4.80 -4.21 -1.68
CA THR A 135 4.87 -4.98 -0.43
C THR A 135 4.00 -4.41 0.69
N VAL A 136 3.74 -3.11 0.68
CA VAL A 136 2.93 -2.39 1.69
C VAL A 136 1.86 -1.58 0.97
N GLU A 137 0.66 -1.50 1.55
CA GLU A 137 -0.45 -0.69 1.05
C GLU A 137 0.02 0.73 0.69
N PRO A 138 -0.28 1.23 -0.53
CA PRO A 138 0.11 2.56 -0.96
C PRO A 138 -0.34 3.62 0.04
N CYS A 139 0.53 4.57 0.36
CA CYS A 139 0.12 5.70 1.19
C CYS A 139 -0.83 6.64 0.42
N ILE A 140 -1.51 7.55 1.10
CA ILE A 140 -2.43 8.54 0.49
C ILE A 140 -1.81 9.24 -0.74
N MET A 141 -0.54 9.64 -0.66
CA MET A 141 0.18 10.29 -1.76
C MET A 141 0.34 9.36 -2.97
N CYS A 142 0.81 8.13 -2.75
CA CYS A 142 0.99 7.14 -3.82
C CYS A 142 -0.35 6.70 -4.40
N ALA A 143 -1.37 6.50 -3.55
CA ALA A 143 -2.72 6.14 -3.98
C ALA A 143 -3.34 7.21 -4.90
N SER A 144 -3.12 8.50 -4.58
CA SER A 144 -3.55 9.63 -5.41
C SER A 144 -2.77 9.73 -6.72
N LEU A 145 -1.46 9.47 -6.70
CA LEU A 145 -0.63 9.39 -7.91
C LEU A 145 -1.14 8.32 -8.87
N LEU A 146 -1.37 7.12 -8.36
CA LEU A 146 -1.85 5.97 -9.13
C LEU A 146 -3.21 6.24 -9.76
N ARG A 147 -4.12 6.88 -9.02
CA ARG A 147 -5.41 7.37 -9.52
C ARG A 147 -5.25 8.33 -10.68
N GLN A 148 -4.37 9.34 -10.55
CA GLN A 148 -4.16 10.37 -11.58
C GLN A 148 -3.61 9.79 -12.88
N PHE A 149 -2.78 8.74 -12.80
CA PHE A 149 -2.33 7.99 -13.97
C PHE A 149 -3.34 6.96 -14.48
N GLY A 150 -4.40 6.69 -13.72
CA GLY A 150 -5.44 5.72 -14.06
C GLY A 150 -4.92 4.28 -14.08
N ILE A 151 -4.12 3.89 -13.07
CA ILE A 151 -3.60 2.51 -12.94
C ILE A 151 -4.74 1.49 -13.06
N ARG A 152 -4.46 0.30 -13.61
CA ARG A 152 -5.49 -0.73 -13.75
C ARG A 152 -5.91 -1.31 -12.40
N ARG A 153 -4.94 -1.85 -11.66
CA ARG A 153 -5.15 -2.55 -10.38
C ARG A 153 -3.93 -2.47 -9.48
N VAL A 154 -4.14 -2.64 -8.18
CA VAL A 154 -3.06 -2.73 -7.18
C VAL A 154 -3.22 -3.99 -6.34
N PHE A 155 -2.13 -4.73 -6.22
CA PHE A 155 -1.98 -5.84 -5.29
C PHE A 155 -0.98 -5.44 -4.21
N PHE A 156 -1.35 -5.62 -2.94
CA PHE A 156 -0.44 -5.31 -1.83
C PHE A 156 -0.35 -6.41 -0.78
N GLY A 157 0.80 -6.45 -0.09
CA GLY A 157 1.05 -7.40 1.00
C GLY A 157 0.50 -6.94 2.34
N ALA A 158 1.29 -6.15 3.07
CA ALA A 158 0.93 -5.64 4.39
C ALA A 158 0.07 -4.37 4.31
N SER A 159 -0.92 -4.23 5.19
CA SER A 159 -1.71 -3.00 5.34
C SER A 159 -0.86 -1.85 5.91
N ASN A 160 -1.25 -0.61 5.60
CA ASN A 160 -0.57 0.60 6.08
C ASN A 160 -1.49 1.37 7.03
N GLU A 161 -1.40 1.01 8.31
CA GLU A 161 -2.29 1.53 9.36
C GLU A 161 -2.16 3.03 9.64
N LYS A 162 -1.00 3.63 9.28
CA LYS A 162 -0.71 5.04 9.60
C LYS A 162 -0.98 5.99 8.46
N PHE A 163 -0.78 5.52 7.23
CA PHE A 163 -0.82 6.39 6.04
C PHE A 163 -1.56 5.77 4.86
N GLY A 164 -2.20 4.61 5.03
CA GLY A 164 -2.85 3.84 3.98
C GLY A 164 -3.88 4.64 3.20
N GLY A 165 -3.67 4.74 1.90
CA GLY A 165 -4.53 5.46 0.98
C GLY A 165 -5.56 4.60 0.29
N THR A 166 -5.57 3.28 0.53
CA THR A 166 -6.47 2.34 -0.15
C THR A 166 -7.28 1.46 0.80
N GLY A 167 -7.64 2.01 1.95
CA GLY A 167 -8.43 1.34 2.98
C GLY A 167 -7.89 1.47 4.40
N GLY A 168 -6.58 1.68 4.57
CA GLY A 168 -5.95 1.79 5.89
C GLY A 168 -6.36 3.05 6.64
N VAL A 169 -6.36 4.21 5.96
CA VAL A 169 -6.77 5.51 6.53
C VAL A 169 -7.84 6.17 5.66
N LEU A 170 -7.58 6.24 4.35
CA LEU A 170 -8.51 6.79 3.36
C LEU A 170 -8.74 5.77 2.24
N ASN A 171 -9.80 6.00 1.45
CA ASN A 171 -10.12 5.23 0.25
C ASN A 171 -9.90 6.08 -1.01
N ILE A 172 -8.67 6.46 -1.35
CA ILE A 172 -8.39 7.31 -2.52
C ILE A 172 -8.63 6.59 -3.85
N GLN A 173 -8.45 5.26 -3.87
CA GLN A 173 -8.74 4.38 -5.01
C GLN A 173 -10.20 4.41 -5.42
N ASP A 174 -11.11 4.65 -4.49
CA ASP A 174 -12.56 4.69 -4.72
C ASP A 174 -13.05 6.12 -4.47
N SER A 175 -13.61 6.75 -5.50
CA SER A 175 -14.32 8.02 -5.31
C SER A 175 -13.45 9.15 -4.75
N ASN A 176 -12.11 9.01 -4.87
CA ASN A 176 -11.11 9.91 -4.32
C ASN A 176 -11.29 10.18 -2.81
N GLY A 177 -11.71 9.18 -2.04
CA GLY A 177 -11.90 9.27 -0.60
C GLY A 177 -13.12 10.07 -0.16
N LYS A 178 -14.01 10.44 -1.08
CA LYS A 178 -15.30 11.05 -0.73
C LYS A 178 -16.16 10.00 -0.03
N TYR A 179 -16.36 10.17 1.27
CA TYR A 179 -17.53 9.59 1.92
C TYR A 179 -18.76 10.20 1.26
N ASP A 180 -19.68 9.39 0.75
CA ASP A 180 -21.00 9.90 0.36
C ASP A 180 -21.58 10.63 1.59
N SER A 181 -21.49 11.96 1.56
CA SER A 181 -21.95 12.83 2.63
C SER A 181 -23.43 12.61 2.82
N PHE A 182 -23.81 11.95 3.91
CA PHE A 182 -25.17 11.82 4.46
C PHE A 182 -26.28 11.28 3.50
N PRO A 183 -27.00 10.21 3.85
CA PRO A 183 -28.11 9.69 3.04
C PRO A 183 -29.27 10.67 2.76
N GLU A 184 -29.29 11.85 3.38
CA GLU A 184 -30.43 12.79 3.31
C GLU A 184 -30.50 13.65 2.05
N GLU A 185 -29.41 13.81 1.27
CA GLU A 185 -29.47 14.61 0.04
C GLU A 185 -29.89 13.80 -1.21
N ARG A 186 -30.13 12.49 -1.08
CA ARG A 186 -30.61 11.62 -2.19
C ARG A 186 -32.11 11.75 -2.50
N LYS A 187 -32.84 12.70 -1.90
CA LYS A 187 -34.26 12.96 -2.21
C LYS A 187 -34.47 14.28 -2.95
N LYS A 188 -33.81 14.46 -4.09
CA LYS A 188 -34.40 15.21 -5.18
C LYS A 188 -34.16 14.43 -6.48
N ASP A 189 -35.29 14.13 -7.10
CA ASP A 189 -35.44 13.77 -8.51
C ASP A 189 -35.03 12.36 -8.91
N GLY A 190 -35.86 11.38 -8.53
CA GLY A 190 -36.34 10.33 -9.45
C GLY A 190 -35.35 9.40 -10.16
N GLU A 191 -34.07 9.39 -9.82
CA GLU A 191 -33.10 8.46 -10.40
C GLU A 191 -33.10 7.15 -9.60
N GLU A 192 -33.35 6.03 -10.30
CA GLU A 192 -33.19 4.67 -9.79
C GLU A 192 -31.85 4.55 -9.06
N GLU A 193 -31.79 3.75 -7.99
CA GLU A 193 -30.54 3.35 -7.31
C GLU A 193 -29.62 2.59 -8.29
N GLY A 194 -28.97 3.34 -9.17
CA GLY A 194 -27.97 2.86 -10.09
C GLY A 194 -26.75 2.44 -9.29
N LYS A 195 -26.36 1.17 -9.41
CA LYS A 195 -25.06 0.64 -8.96
C LYS A 195 -23.99 1.70 -9.24
N GLY A 196 -23.38 2.24 -8.18
CA GLY A 196 -22.38 3.30 -8.27
C GLY A 196 -21.29 2.91 -9.29
N GLY A 197 -21.31 3.57 -10.43
CA GLY A 197 -20.33 3.33 -11.48
C GLY A 197 -18.95 3.79 -11.05
N MET A 198 -17.93 3.04 -11.47
CA MET A 198 -16.52 3.37 -11.26
C MET A 198 -16.24 4.75 -11.90
N ARG A 199 -15.79 5.71 -11.08
CA ARG A 199 -15.49 7.09 -11.51
C ARG A 199 -14.14 7.14 -12.24
N GLU A 200 -13.91 8.20 -12.99
CA GLU A 200 -12.64 8.39 -13.69
C GLU A 200 -11.44 8.32 -12.72
N GLY A 201 -10.50 7.41 -13.03
CA GLY A 201 -9.30 7.16 -12.23
C GLY A 201 -9.50 6.21 -11.04
N ASP A 202 -10.72 5.76 -10.74
CA ASP A 202 -10.91 4.66 -9.77
C ASP A 202 -10.13 3.43 -10.23
N TYR A 203 -9.64 2.62 -9.29
CA TYR A 203 -8.92 1.39 -9.58
C TYR A 203 -9.18 0.31 -8.53
N GLU A 204 -9.07 -0.95 -8.95
CA GLU A 204 -9.27 -2.09 -8.05
C GLU A 204 -8.05 -2.32 -7.17
N VAL A 205 -8.29 -2.74 -5.93
CA VAL A 205 -7.23 -3.02 -4.96
C VAL A 205 -7.47 -4.38 -4.29
N SER A 206 -6.40 -5.18 -4.17
CA SER A 206 -6.40 -6.47 -3.49
C SER A 206 -5.25 -6.55 -2.49
N GLY A 207 -5.57 -6.67 -1.19
CA GLY A 207 -4.60 -6.77 -0.12
C GLY A 207 -4.37 -8.19 0.40
N GLY A 208 -3.27 -8.41 1.11
CA GLY A 208 -2.96 -9.66 1.80
C GLY A 208 -2.01 -10.61 1.06
N TRP A 209 -1.37 -10.16 -0.02
CA TRP A 209 -0.48 -11.01 -0.83
C TRP A 209 0.91 -11.10 -0.23
N LEU A 210 1.32 -12.29 0.27
CA LEU A 210 2.57 -12.47 1.01
C LEU A 210 2.71 -11.46 2.17
N ARG A 211 1.60 -11.30 2.90
CA ARG A 211 1.44 -10.31 3.96
C ARG A 211 2.44 -10.55 5.09
N GLU A 212 2.61 -11.79 5.50
CA GLU A 212 3.48 -12.19 6.60
C GLU A 212 4.92 -11.79 6.30
N GLU A 213 5.40 -12.09 5.08
CA GLU A 213 6.72 -11.74 4.60
C GLU A 213 6.91 -10.22 4.54
N ALA A 214 5.92 -9.48 4.03
CA ALA A 214 5.96 -8.02 4.00
C ALA A 214 6.02 -7.40 5.42
N ILE A 215 5.26 -7.94 6.37
CA ILE A 215 5.30 -7.50 7.78
C ILE A 215 6.66 -7.80 8.40
N VAL A 216 7.19 -9.00 8.18
CA VAL A 216 8.52 -9.40 8.68
C VAL A 216 9.60 -8.47 8.13
N MET A 217 9.52 -8.08 6.85
CA MET A 217 10.44 -7.11 6.25
C MET A 217 10.42 -5.76 6.98
N LEU A 218 9.23 -5.19 7.23
CA LEU A 218 9.10 -3.95 8.01
C LEU A 218 9.67 -4.09 9.43
N ARG A 219 9.38 -5.21 10.10
CA ARG A 219 9.88 -5.46 11.47
C ARG A 219 11.41 -5.55 11.50
N ARG A 220 12.05 -6.18 10.51
CA ARG A 220 13.52 -6.22 10.39
C ARG A 220 14.12 -4.81 10.37
N PHE A 221 13.53 -3.90 9.61
CA PHE A 221 13.97 -2.50 9.55
C PHE A 221 13.82 -1.76 10.89
N TYR A 222 12.73 -1.96 11.63
CA TYR A 222 12.53 -1.25 12.91
C TYR A 222 13.40 -1.79 14.05
N VAL A 223 13.79 -3.07 13.98
CA VAL A 223 14.71 -3.70 14.93
C VAL A 223 16.16 -3.31 14.65
N GLN A 224 16.53 -3.10 13.38
CA GLN A 224 17.86 -2.58 13.05
C GLN A 224 18.17 -1.29 13.81
N GLU A 225 19.36 -1.22 14.38
CA GLU A 225 19.87 0.00 15.00
C GLU A 225 20.19 1.01 13.91
N ASN A 226 19.76 2.25 14.14
CA ASN A 226 20.12 3.34 13.23
C ASN A 226 21.50 3.84 13.63
N GLU A 227 22.54 3.38 12.95
CA GLU A 227 23.93 3.81 13.19
C GLU A 227 24.11 5.33 13.05
N ARG A 228 23.24 5.99 12.26
CA ARG A 228 23.25 7.45 12.07
C ARG A 228 22.55 8.21 13.19
N ALA A 229 21.82 7.54 14.08
CA ALA A 229 21.21 8.20 15.23
C ALA A 229 22.30 8.64 16.24
N PRO A 230 22.12 9.76 16.96
CA PRO A 230 22.99 10.14 18.08
C PRO A 230 23.13 8.99 19.08
N GLU A 231 24.31 8.79 19.68
CA GLU A 231 24.61 7.65 20.57
C GLU A 231 23.58 7.48 21.69
N GLU A 232 23.15 8.57 22.30
CA GLU A 232 22.07 8.62 23.30
C GLU A 232 20.70 8.10 22.83
N LYS A 233 20.48 7.99 21.51
CA LYS A 233 19.27 7.45 20.87
C LYS A 233 19.50 6.10 20.18
N ARG A 234 20.74 5.59 20.15
CA ARG A 234 21.07 4.27 19.59
C ARG A 234 20.59 3.12 20.49
N GLY A 235 20.23 3.41 21.75
CA GLY A 235 19.67 2.44 22.70
C GLY A 235 18.34 1.82 22.24
N LYS A 236 18.43 0.77 21.43
CA LYS A 236 17.34 -0.18 21.16
C LYS A 236 17.62 -1.55 21.78
N GLU A 237 18.57 -1.63 22.72
CA GLU A 237 18.86 -2.84 23.51
C GLU A 237 17.55 -3.39 24.11
N GLY A 238 17.05 -4.50 23.56
CA GLY A 238 15.82 -5.16 24.01
C GLY A 238 14.71 -5.33 22.97
N ARG A 239 14.81 -4.76 21.76
CA ARG A 239 13.81 -5.04 20.70
C ARG A 239 14.04 -6.40 20.06
N VAL A 240 13.24 -7.38 20.47
CA VAL A 240 13.24 -8.72 19.85
C VAL A 240 12.42 -8.69 18.55
N LEU A 241 13.00 -9.20 17.46
CA LEU A 241 12.27 -9.42 16.22
C LEU A 241 11.22 -10.53 16.44
N ARG A 242 9.94 -10.15 16.53
CA ARG A 242 8.84 -11.12 16.51
C ARG A 242 8.56 -11.53 15.08
N LEU A 243 8.66 -12.82 14.79
CA LEU A 243 8.35 -13.37 13.46
C LEU A 243 6.87 -13.78 13.35
N ASP A 244 6.20 -14.03 14.47
CA ASP A 244 4.79 -14.41 14.46
C ASP A 244 3.91 -13.23 14.02
N VAL A 245 3.11 -13.45 12.99
CA VAL A 245 2.16 -12.48 12.47
C VAL A 245 0.76 -12.99 12.78
N GLU A 246 -0.05 -12.16 13.46
CA GLU A 246 -1.42 -12.55 13.77
C GLU A 246 -2.24 -12.73 12.48
N PRO A 247 -3.06 -13.80 12.40
CA PRO A 247 -3.95 -14.01 11.27
C PRO A 247 -4.91 -12.84 11.08
N LEU A 248 -5.31 -12.59 9.84
CA LEU A 248 -6.46 -11.72 9.59
C LEU A 248 -7.69 -12.32 10.27
N ALA A 249 -8.41 -11.51 11.07
CA ALA A 249 -9.62 -11.97 11.74
C ALA A 249 -10.63 -12.49 10.69
N LEU A 250 -10.90 -13.79 10.71
CA LEU A 250 -12.03 -14.37 10.00
C LEU A 250 -13.30 -13.94 10.76
N GLU A 251 -14.20 -13.20 10.12
CA GLU A 251 -15.50 -12.91 10.71
C GLU A 251 -16.25 -14.23 10.93
N ASN A 252 -16.24 -14.72 12.17
CA ASN A 252 -17.21 -15.71 12.61
C ASN A 252 -18.58 -15.03 12.62
N GLY A 253 -19.34 -15.25 11.54
CA GLY A 253 -20.79 -15.05 11.52
C GLY A 253 -21.42 -15.86 12.66
N SER A 254 -21.53 -15.24 13.82
CA SER A 254 -22.21 -15.77 15.00
C SER A 254 -23.32 -14.79 15.35
N GLY A 255 -24.54 -15.29 15.22
CA GLY A 255 -25.76 -14.51 15.20
C GLY A 255 -26.13 -13.85 16.53
N LYS A 256 -27.03 -12.87 16.40
CA LYS A 256 -27.98 -12.39 17.40
C LYS A 256 -29.19 -11.85 16.61
N GLY A 257 -30.44 -12.00 17.01
CA GLY A 257 -31.07 -12.55 18.20
C GLY A 257 -32.50 -12.98 17.79
N GLY A 258 -33.27 -13.65 18.63
CA GLY A 258 -33.55 -13.23 20.01
C GLY A 258 -34.78 -12.35 19.97
#